data_AF-A0A7Y3KQS8-F1
#
_entry.id   AF-A0A7Y3KQS8-F1
#
_cell.length_a   1.000
_cell.length_b   1.000
_cell.length_c   1.000
_cell.angle_alpha   90.00
_cell.angle_beta   90.00
_cell.angle_gamma   90.00
#
_symmetry.space_group_name_H-M   'P 1'
#
loop_
_entity.id
_entity.type
_entity.pdbx_description
1 polymer ?
#
loop_
_entity_poly.entity_id
_entity_poly.type
_entity_poly.pdbx_seq_one_letter_code
_entity_poly.pdbx_strand_id
1 'polypeptide(L)'
;MSRKRARLALAYADARGRYYFDETCEPLADGGIVRSPRPDELIPAPPGSIPTLLPLRRPLSARGLEARRHALGVLLPAGYTRLLVPAFEAEDAAPTLPLFGYTFACAIDDELYVAAMRTDRDEDWEPRRFAEGELEALLDERCSRDPGNRMLAQLRICAGEYGCFTAQNVFLARGEAALPVSPKCNARCVGCISEQEPDAGLPSPQRRIDVEMQADEIARVAIEHLAVVPEGIVSFGQGCEGEPLLRSHAIAAAIEKVRSVRKNGTVNLNTNGSRPRELARCIDAGLQAVRISLNSFRDSTYAAYYRPQGYALGDVFDSIRIARAAGLRVSLHLLTHPGVTDDVDEVAAMEEFLSEQPVDMVQTRTLNIDPHRYFALVGRPQATLGMRVAIDRIAARGVRVGNFTHVH
;
A
#
# COMPACT_ATOMS: atom_id res chain seq x y z
N MET A 1 -24.04 35.54 11.26
CA MET A 1 -24.70 34.35 10.67
C MET A 1 -23.91 33.12 11.08
N SER A 2 -24.39 32.37 12.07
CA SER A 2 -23.76 31.13 12.53
C SER A 2 -23.81 30.13 11.37
N ARG A 3 -22.64 29.70 10.85
CA ARG A 3 -22.58 28.58 9.90
C ARG A 3 -23.27 27.40 10.59
N LYS A 4 -24.44 27.00 10.11
CA LYS A 4 -25.09 25.75 10.54
C LYS A 4 -24.04 24.66 10.35
N ARG A 5 -23.64 24.00 11.44
CA ARG A 5 -22.71 22.88 11.37
C ARG A 5 -23.35 21.85 10.45
N ALA A 6 -22.68 21.49 9.35
CA ALA A 6 -23.21 20.51 8.41
C ALA A 6 -23.52 19.22 9.19
N ARG A 7 -24.74 18.71 9.02
CA ARG A 7 -25.22 17.57 9.82
C ARG A 7 -24.68 16.30 9.18
N LEU A 8 -23.94 15.51 9.96
CA LEU A 8 -23.46 14.21 9.51
C LEU A 8 -24.61 13.20 9.55
N ALA A 9 -24.80 12.48 8.45
CA ALA A 9 -25.76 11.41 8.31
C ALA A 9 -25.04 10.06 8.19
N LEU A 10 -25.63 9.01 8.76
CA LEU A 10 -25.08 7.67 8.68
C LEU A 10 -25.20 7.14 7.24
N ALA A 11 -24.07 6.79 6.64
CA ALA A 11 -24.03 5.98 5.43
C ALA A 11 -23.97 4.49 5.83
N TYR A 12 -24.90 3.69 5.33
CA TYR A 12 -25.00 2.26 5.64
C TYR A 12 -25.42 1.46 4.42
N ALA A 13 -25.21 0.14 4.46
CA ALA A 13 -25.60 -0.78 3.40
C ALA A 13 -26.70 -1.76 3.84
N ASP A 14 -27.50 -2.21 2.87
CA ASP A 14 -28.35 -3.38 3.01
C ASP A 14 -27.59 -4.67 2.66
N ALA A 15 -28.22 -5.82 2.90
CA ALA A 15 -27.62 -7.13 2.61
C ALA A 15 -27.39 -7.40 1.11
N ARG A 16 -27.93 -6.56 0.21
CA ARG A 16 -27.71 -6.64 -1.24
C ARG A 16 -26.59 -5.70 -1.71
N GLY A 17 -25.93 -4.99 -0.79
CA GLY A 17 -24.86 -4.04 -1.10
C GLY A 17 -25.35 -2.68 -1.61
N ARG A 18 -26.66 -2.39 -1.56
CA ARG A 18 -27.16 -1.04 -1.83
C ARG A 18 -26.95 -0.18 -0.60
N TYR A 19 -26.47 1.04 -0.78
CA TYR A 19 -26.22 1.94 0.34
C TYR A 19 -27.24 3.09 0.39
N TYR A 20 -27.45 3.60 1.60
CA TYR A 20 -28.47 4.58 1.95
C TYR A 20 -27.92 5.55 2.99
N PHE A 21 -28.56 6.71 3.10
CA PHE A 21 -28.25 7.73 4.09
C PHE A 21 -29.40 7.89 5.09
N ASP A 22 -29.06 8.04 6.36
CA ASP A 22 -30.02 8.37 7.42
C ASP A 22 -29.54 9.59 8.19
N GLU A 23 -30.19 10.73 7.91
CA GLU A 23 -29.90 12.01 8.55
C GLU A 23 -30.26 12.03 10.04
N THR A 24 -31.09 11.11 10.51
CA THR A 24 -31.47 10.99 11.92
C THR A 24 -30.38 10.35 12.77
N CYS A 25 -29.34 9.79 12.14
CA CYS A 25 -28.22 9.10 12.79
C CYS A 25 -26.91 9.86 12.55
N GLU A 26 -26.28 10.35 13.62
CA GLU A 26 -24.90 10.82 13.53
C GLU A 26 -23.94 9.62 13.61
N PRO A 27 -23.15 9.32 12.56
CA PRO A 27 -22.25 8.17 12.55
C PRO A 27 -21.00 8.39 13.39
N LEU A 28 -20.49 7.31 14.00
CA LEU A 28 -19.19 7.31 14.68
C LEU A 28 -18.12 6.65 13.81
N ALA A 29 -16.89 7.14 13.95
CA ALA A 29 -15.71 6.62 13.29
C ALA A 29 -14.73 6.07 14.32
N ASP A 30 -13.84 5.18 13.89
CA ASP A 30 -12.81 4.60 14.74
C ASP A 30 -11.42 5.01 14.23
N GLY A 31 -10.64 5.62 15.11
CA GLY A 31 -9.24 5.94 14.91
C GLY A 31 -8.42 5.47 16.12
N GLY A 32 -8.72 4.27 16.62
CA GLY A 32 -8.21 3.74 17.89
C GLY A 32 -9.14 4.04 19.06
N ILE A 33 -9.78 5.21 19.04
CA ILE A 33 -10.83 5.62 19.96
C ILE A 33 -12.07 6.00 19.12
N VAL A 34 -13.23 5.43 19.47
CA VAL A 34 -14.49 5.68 18.75
C VAL A 34 -15.01 7.07 19.09
N ARG A 35 -15.31 7.87 18.06
CA ARG A 35 -15.82 9.25 18.19
C ARG A 35 -16.49 9.75 16.91
N SER A 36 -17.20 10.87 16.98
CA SER A 36 -17.61 11.58 15.76
C SER A 36 -16.38 12.07 14.98
N PRO A 37 -16.38 11.98 13.64
CA PRO A 37 -15.32 12.54 12.81
C PRO A 37 -15.34 14.06 12.87
N ARG A 38 -14.16 14.70 12.76
CA ARG A 38 -14.07 16.16 12.68
C ARG A 38 -14.25 16.62 11.23
N PRO A 39 -14.77 17.84 10.98
CA PRO A 39 -14.96 18.34 9.62
C PRO A 39 -13.67 18.39 8.78
N ASP A 40 -12.51 18.63 9.39
CA ASP A 40 -11.20 18.67 8.73
C ASP A 40 -10.63 17.27 8.41
N GLU A 41 -11.30 16.19 8.85
CA GLU A 41 -10.96 14.82 8.50
C GLU A 41 -11.76 14.31 7.31
N LEU A 42 -12.81 15.03 6.89
CA LEU A 42 -13.75 14.59 5.87
C LEU A 42 -13.51 15.34 4.55
N ILE A 43 -13.53 14.58 3.46
CA ILE A 43 -13.57 15.09 2.10
C ILE A 43 -14.72 14.43 1.33
N PRO A 44 -15.28 15.07 0.28
CA PRO A 44 -16.15 14.37 -0.66
C PRO A 44 -15.45 13.12 -1.17
N ALA A 45 -16.20 12.01 -1.31
CA ALA A 45 -15.64 10.75 -1.79
C ALA A 45 -14.96 10.99 -3.16
N PRO A 46 -13.63 10.78 -3.28
CA PRO A 46 -12.94 11.10 -4.52
C PRO A 46 -13.42 10.19 -5.67
N PRO A 47 -13.35 10.65 -6.92
CA PRO A 47 -13.66 9.81 -8.09
C PRO A 47 -12.86 8.50 -8.07
N GLY A 48 -13.52 7.38 -8.37
CA GLY A 48 -12.91 6.04 -8.27
C GLY A 48 -13.03 5.39 -6.88
N SER A 49 -13.62 6.07 -5.90
CA SER A 49 -13.97 5.48 -4.60
C SER A 49 -15.01 4.36 -4.75
N ILE A 50 -14.83 3.26 -4.02
CA ILE A 50 -15.72 2.09 -4.09
C ILE A 50 -16.42 1.88 -2.73
N PRO A 51 -17.71 2.27 -2.59
CA PRO A 51 -18.51 1.93 -1.42
C PRO A 51 -18.62 0.41 -1.28
N THR A 52 -18.38 -0.09 -0.08
CA THR A 52 -18.26 -1.52 0.22
C THR A 52 -19.08 -1.87 1.44
N LEU A 53 -19.97 -2.85 1.28
CA LEU A 53 -20.69 -3.49 2.36
C LEU A 53 -19.71 -4.21 3.30
N LEU A 54 -19.84 -4.00 4.61
CA LEU A 54 -19.15 -4.78 5.64
C LEU A 54 -20.14 -5.80 6.21
N PRO A 55 -20.11 -7.08 5.76
CA PRO A 55 -21.12 -8.06 6.12
C PRO A 55 -21.14 -8.33 7.63
N LEU A 56 -22.36 -8.45 8.18
CA LEU A 56 -22.65 -8.74 9.58
C LEU A 56 -21.92 -7.81 10.58
N ARG A 57 -21.64 -6.57 10.16
CA ARG A 57 -21.07 -5.52 11.00
C ARG A 57 -22.08 -4.39 11.10
N ARG A 58 -22.56 -4.11 12.30
CA ARG A 58 -23.56 -3.09 12.57
C ARG A 58 -22.86 -1.77 12.89
N PRO A 59 -23.20 -0.66 12.21
CA PRO A 59 -22.49 0.60 12.43
C PRO A 59 -22.85 1.20 13.80
N LEU A 60 -21.88 1.88 14.40
CA LEU A 60 -22.08 2.68 15.61
C LEU A 60 -22.48 4.11 15.25
N SER A 61 -23.45 4.64 15.99
CA SER A 61 -23.91 6.03 15.90
C SER A 61 -23.89 6.68 17.29
N ALA A 62 -24.13 8.00 17.34
CA ALA A 62 -24.30 8.71 18.60
C ALA A 62 -25.49 8.19 19.46
N ARG A 63 -26.40 7.41 18.85
CA ARG A 63 -27.52 6.75 19.55
C ARG A 63 -27.19 5.33 20.02
N GLY A 64 -26.00 4.81 19.67
CA GLY A 64 -25.56 3.44 19.95
C GLY A 64 -25.52 2.57 18.70
N LEU A 65 -25.80 1.28 18.88
CA LEU A 65 -25.72 0.29 17.81
C LEU A 65 -26.93 0.35 16.87
N GLU A 66 -26.70 0.57 15.58
CA GLU A 66 -27.80 0.67 14.60
C GLU A 66 -28.15 -0.72 14.04
N ALA A 67 -29.08 -1.39 14.73
CA ALA A 67 -29.54 -2.73 14.37
C ALA A 67 -30.17 -2.81 12.97
N ARG A 68 -30.04 -3.98 12.32
CA ARG A 68 -30.55 -4.28 10.95
C ARG A 68 -29.91 -3.47 9.82
N ARG A 69 -28.82 -2.75 10.10
CA ARG A 69 -28.00 -2.05 9.11
C ARG A 69 -26.63 -2.69 9.05
N HIS A 70 -25.99 -2.60 7.89
CA HIS A 70 -24.60 -2.96 7.74
C HIS A 70 -23.73 -1.71 7.63
N ALA A 71 -22.56 -1.75 8.27
CA ALA A 71 -21.57 -0.71 8.14
C ALA A 71 -21.14 -0.59 6.68
N LEU A 72 -20.93 0.65 6.26
CA LEU A 72 -20.38 0.98 4.95
C LEU A 72 -18.93 1.44 5.14
N GLY A 73 -18.03 0.84 4.39
CA GLY A 73 -16.67 1.35 4.21
C GLY A 73 -16.49 1.83 2.78
N VAL A 74 -15.44 2.61 2.54
CA VAL A 74 -15.06 3.04 1.19
C VAL A 74 -13.62 2.66 0.92
N LEU A 75 -13.37 2.07 -0.25
CA LEU A 75 -12.01 1.86 -0.76
C LEU A 75 -11.60 3.12 -1.52
N LEU A 76 -10.46 3.69 -1.12
CA LEU A 76 -9.93 4.91 -1.73
C LEU A 76 -9.10 4.59 -2.97
N PRO A 77 -9.13 5.46 -4.01
CA PRO A 77 -8.12 5.41 -5.07
C PRO A 77 -6.72 5.72 -4.50
N ALA A 78 -5.69 5.38 -5.26
CA ALA A 78 -4.31 5.70 -4.90
C ALA A 78 -4.10 7.23 -4.78
N GLY A 79 -3.12 7.66 -3.98
CA GLY A 79 -2.86 9.09 -3.73
C GLY A 79 -3.61 9.67 -2.52
N TYR A 80 -4.44 8.87 -1.87
CA TYR A 80 -5.16 9.25 -0.65
C TYR A 80 -4.71 8.41 0.55
N THR A 81 -4.64 9.05 1.70
CA THR A 81 -4.35 8.41 2.99
C THR A 81 -5.61 8.41 3.83
N ARG A 82 -6.00 7.23 4.30
CA ARG A 82 -7.14 7.01 5.18
C ARG A 82 -6.86 7.63 6.56
N LEU A 83 -7.81 8.41 7.07
CA LEU A 83 -7.70 9.07 8.38
C LEU A 83 -8.46 8.33 9.49
N LEU A 84 -9.56 7.65 9.15
CA LEU A 84 -10.38 6.88 10.10
C LEU A 84 -10.93 5.60 9.43
N VAL A 85 -11.23 4.59 10.23
CA VAL A 85 -11.95 3.37 9.79
C VAL A 85 -13.42 3.41 10.27
N PRO A 86 -14.34 2.65 9.65
CA PRO A 86 -15.72 2.58 10.13
C PRO A 86 -15.80 2.06 11.57
N ALA A 87 -16.58 2.69 12.44
CA ALA A 87 -16.87 2.15 13.77
C ALA A 87 -18.07 1.20 13.68
N PHE A 88 -17.90 -0.04 14.11
CA PHE A 88 -18.94 -1.05 14.07
C PHE A 88 -18.78 -2.07 15.19
N GLU A 89 -19.87 -2.80 15.46
CA GLU A 89 -19.84 -4.05 16.20
C GLU A 89 -20.00 -5.21 15.22
N ALA A 90 -19.11 -6.20 15.29
CA ALA A 90 -19.21 -7.40 14.48
C ALA A 90 -20.12 -8.41 15.19
N GLU A 91 -21.05 -9.02 14.45
CA GLU A 91 -21.82 -10.15 14.96
C GLU A 91 -20.92 -11.40 15.06
N ASP A 92 -21.28 -12.37 15.92
CA ASP A 92 -20.49 -13.60 16.13
C ASP A 92 -20.22 -14.38 14.82
N ALA A 93 -21.18 -14.33 13.89
CA ALA A 93 -21.09 -15.00 12.60
C ALA A 93 -20.37 -14.16 11.51
N ALA A 94 -19.84 -12.98 11.85
CA ALA A 94 -19.23 -12.08 10.87
C ALA A 94 -17.97 -12.71 10.24
N PRO A 95 -17.89 -12.78 8.91
CA PRO A 95 -16.69 -13.31 8.25
C PRO A 95 -15.52 -12.36 8.44
N THR A 96 -14.29 -12.86 8.30
CA THR A 96 -13.12 -11.98 8.18
C THR A 96 -13.27 -11.12 6.92
N LEU A 97 -13.04 -9.82 7.03
CA LEU A 97 -13.07 -8.94 5.86
C LEU A 97 -11.90 -9.27 4.90
N PRO A 98 -12.12 -9.24 3.57
CA PRO A 98 -11.03 -9.33 2.59
C PRO A 98 -9.95 -8.26 2.80
N LEU A 99 -8.77 -8.45 2.20
CA LEU A 99 -7.65 -7.50 2.32
C LEU A 99 -7.90 -6.22 1.51
N PHE A 100 -8.70 -5.32 2.06
CA PHE A 100 -8.96 -3.99 1.49
C PHE A 100 -8.78 -2.87 2.52
N GLY A 101 -8.70 -1.65 2.00
CA GLY A 101 -8.50 -0.42 2.76
C GLY A 101 -9.82 0.23 3.20
N TYR A 102 -10.49 -0.34 4.19
CA TYR A 102 -11.80 0.16 4.67
C TYR A 102 -11.71 1.56 5.30
N THR A 103 -12.18 2.58 4.61
CA THR A 103 -12.24 3.97 5.11
C THR A 103 -13.62 4.29 5.65
N PHE A 104 -13.67 5.05 6.76
CA PHE A 104 -14.93 5.58 7.28
C PHE A 104 -15.65 6.43 6.23
N ALA A 105 -16.97 6.29 6.15
CA ALA A 105 -17.83 7.09 5.28
C ALA A 105 -19.08 7.58 6.02
N CYS A 106 -19.56 8.75 5.61
CA CYS A 106 -20.81 9.36 6.06
C CYS A 106 -21.46 10.12 4.91
N ALA A 107 -22.65 10.66 5.14
CA ALA A 107 -23.27 11.60 4.21
C ALA A 107 -23.34 13.01 4.79
N ILE A 108 -23.17 14.00 3.90
CA ILE A 108 -23.35 15.42 4.17
C ILE A 108 -24.13 15.97 2.98
N ASP A 109 -25.30 16.56 3.23
CA ASP A 109 -26.18 17.13 2.20
C ASP A 109 -26.43 16.16 1.02
N ASP A 110 -26.81 14.91 1.35
CA ASP A 110 -27.04 13.80 0.40
C ASP A 110 -25.85 13.38 -0.47
N GLU A 111 -24.62 13.80 -0.13
CA GLU A 111 -23.40 13.38 -0.80
C GLU A 111 -22.53 12.49 0.09
N LEU A 112 -21.81 11.54 -0.50
CA LEU A 112 -20.91 10.64 0.22
C LEU A 112 -19.59 11.34 0.56
N TYR A 113 -19.23 11.36 1.83
CA TYR A 113 -17.96 11.87 2.36
C TYR A 113 -17.17 10.75 3.02
N VAL A 114 -15.84 10.84 2.97
CA VAL A 114 -14.90 9.86 3.52
C VAL A 114 -13.88 10.51 4.44
N ALA A 115 -13.42 9.77 5.45
CA ALA A 115 -12.33 10.22 6.32
C ALA A 115 -10.96 9.99 5.67
N ALA A 116 -10.54 10.92 4.83
CA ALA A 116 -9.30 10.80 4.06
C ALA A 116 -8.66 12.17 3.80
N MET A 117 -7.37 12.15 3.47
CA MET A 117 -6.68 13.30 2.88
C MET A 117 -5.93 12.87 1.63
N ARG A 118 -5.86 13.75 0.63
CA ARG A 118 -4.98 13.51 -0.51
C ARG A 118 -3.55 13.82 -0.10
N THR A 119 -2.66 12.85 -0.26
CA THR A 119 -1.24 12.97 0.09
C THR A 119 -0.33 13.04 -1.13
N ASP A 120 -0.82 12.69 -2.32
CA ASP A 120 -0.03 12.80 -3.55
C ASP A 120 -0.88 12.92 -4.81
N ARG A 121 -0.28 13.33 -5.93
CA ARG A 121 -0.88 13.35 -7.27
C ARG A 121 0.17 12.93 -8.30
N ASP A 122 -0.19 12.00 -9.16
CA ASP A 122 0.66 11.56 -10.27
C ASP A 122 -0.23 10.96 -11.37
N GLU A 123 -0.04 11.41 -12.62
CA GLU A 123 -0.80 10.99 -13.79
C GLU A 123 -0.50 9.53 -14.18
N ASP A 124 0.71 9.02 -13.87
CA ASP A 124 1.06 7.62 -14.14
C ASP A 124 0.27 6.63 -13.28
N TRP A 125 -0.32 7.12 -12.19
CA TRP A 125 -1.14 6.37 -11.24
C TRP A 125 -2.64 6.65 -11.38
N GLU A 126 -3.05 7.41 -12.41
CA GLU A 126 -4.45 7.58 -12.75
C GLU A 126 -4.99 6.37 -13.52
N PRO A 127 -6.15 5.80 -13.12
CA PRO A 127 -6.75 4.70 -13.86
C PRO A 127 -7.04 5.08 -15.32
N ARG A 128 -6.44 4.36 -16.26
CA ARG A 128 -6.77 4.48 -17.68
C ARG A 128 -8.02 3.66 -18.00
N ARG A 129 -8.95 4.26 -18.75
CA ARG A 129 -10.06 3.52 -19.36
C ARG A 129 -9.58 2.99 -20.71
N PHE A 130 -9.53 1.68 -20.83
CA PHE A 130 -9.21 0.99 -22.08
C PHE A 130 -10.47 0.79 -22.91
N ALA A 131 -10.36 0.94 -24.22
CA ALA A 131 -11.38 0.44 -25.15
C ALA A 131 -11.39 -1.10 -25.14
N GLU A 132 -12.49 -1.68 -25.61
CA GLU A 132 -12.64 -3.13 -25.71
C GLU A 132 -11.49 -3.74 -26.54
N GLY A 133 -10.75 -4.69 -25.96
CA GLY A 133 -9.62 -5.38 -26.60
C GLY A 133 -8.31 -4.57 -26.67
N GLU A 134 -8.29 -3.31 -26.23
CA GLU A 134 -7.11 -2.45 -26.34
C GLU A 134 -5.97 -2.95 -25.45
N LEU A 135 -6.27 -3.28 -24.19
CA LEU A 135 -5.26 -3.77 -23.25
C LEU A 135 -4.71 -5.11 -23.72
N GLU A 136 -5.57 -6.04 -24.14
CA GLU A 136 -5.21 -7.36 -24.63
C GLU A 136 -4.26 -7.27 -25.84
N ALA A 137 -4.55 -6.38 -26.79
CA ALA A 137 -3.69 -6.15 -27.95
C ALA A 137 -2.29 -5.67 -27.55
N LEU A 138 -2.18 -4.72 -26.62
CA LEU A 138 -0.90 -4.21 -26.11
C LEU A 138 -0.10 -5.31 -25.38
N LEU A 139 -0.80 -6.14 -24.61
CA LEU A 139 -0.22 -7.29 -23.91
C LEU A 139 0.31 -8.32 -24.92
N ASP A 140 -0.47 -8.66 -25.95
CA ASP A 140 -0.10 -9.63 -26.99
C ASP A 140 1.11 -9.16 -27.81
N GLU A 141 1.10 -7.90 -28.25
CA GLU A 141 2.19 -7.31 -29.02
C GLU A 141 3.52 -7.40 -28.26
N ARG A 142 3.53 -6.95 -26.99
CA ARG A 142 4.75 -6.97 -26.17
C ARG A 142 5.25 -8.39 -25.88
N CYS A 143 4.34 -9.31 -25.55
CA CYS A 143 4.69 -10.70 -25.25
C CYS A 143 5.21 -11.43 -26.50
N SER A 144 4.69 -11.12 -27.70
CA SER A 144 5.13 -11.76 -28.95
C SER A 144 6.59 -11.46 -29.31
N ARG A 145 7.16 -10.36 -28.80
CA ARG A 145 8.55 -9.96 -29.03
C ARG A 145 9.57 -10.72 -28.17
N ASP A 146 9.15 -11.32 -27.06
CA ASP A 146 9.99 -12.16 -26.19
C ASP A 146 9.13 -13.28 -25.55
N PRO A 147 8.61 -14.22 -26.36
CA PRO A 147 7.59 -15.19 -25.92
C PRO A 147 8.10 -16.21 -24.90
N GLY A 148 9.43 -16.38 -24.78
CA GLY A 148 10.06 -17.24 -23.79
C GLY A 148 10.30 -16.57 -22.43
N ASN A 149 9.95 -15.29 -22.27
CA ASN A 149 10.21 -14.54 -21.06
C ASN A 149 9.11 -14.73 -20.02
N ARG A 150 9.44 -15.48 -18.95
CA ARG A 150 8.47 -15.81 -17.89
C ARG A 150 8.07 -14.60 -17.07
N MET A 151 8.92 -13.56 -16.99
CA MET A 151 8.55 -12.30 -16.37
C MET A 151 7.42 -11.63 -17.14
N LEU A 152 7.51 -11.55 -18.48
CA LEU A 152 6.44 -10.96 -19.29
C LEU A 152 5.13 -11.77 -19.16
N ALA A 153 5.21 -13.10 -19.11
CA ALA A 153 4.05 -13.95 -18.88
C ALA A 153 3.36 -13.64 -17.54
N GLN A 154 4.14 -13.47 -16.46
CA GLN A 154 3.59 -13.06 -15.17
C GLN A 154 3.05 -11.63 -15.19
N LEU A 155 3.77 -10.69 -15.79
CA LEU A 155 3.35 -9.29 -15.87
C LEU A 155 2.05 -9.13 -16.66
N ARG A 156 1.81 -10.00 -17.65
CA ARG A 156 0.52 -10.05 -18.37
C ARG A 156 -0.64 -10.33 -17.41
N ILE A 157 -0.49 -11.34 -16.55
CA ILE A 157 -1.49 -11.67 -15.51
C ILE A 157 -1.68 -10.47 -14.58
N CYS A 158 -0.59 -9.88 -14.09
CA CYS A 158 -0.65 -8.72 -13.20
C CYS A 158 -1.33 -7.51 -13.84
N ALA A 159 -1.08 -7.24 -15.12
CA ALA A 159 -1.63 -6.10 -15.85
C ALA A 159 -3.12 -6.28 -16.17
N GLY A 160 -3.53 -7.49 -16.54
CA GLY A 160 -4.91 -7.83 -16.91
C GLY A 160 -5.79 -8.16 -15.70
N GLU A 161 -5.46 -9.23 -14.96
CA GLU A 161 -6.32 -9.75 -13.89
C GLU A 161 -6.31 -8.85 -12.64
N TYR A 162 -5.13 -8.32 -12.26
CA TYR A 162 -4.99 -7.53 -11.03
C TYR A 162 -5.09 -6.03 -11.26
N GLY A 163 -5.07 -5.58 -12.53
CA GLY A 163 -5.02 -4.15 -12.87
C GLY A 163 -3.80 -3.42 -12.29
N CYS A 164 -2.67 -4.11 -12.13
CA CYS A 164 -1.47 -3.54 -11.52
C CYS A 164 -0.86 -2.46 -12.42
N PHE A 165 -0.85 -1.20 -11.98
CA PHE A 165 -0.35 -0.08 -12.78
C PHE A 165 1.12 -0.22 -13.19
N THR A 166 2.00 -0.64 -12.28
CA THR A 166 3.42 -0.85 -12.61
C THR A 166 3.64 -2.02 -13.58
N ALA A 167 2.74 -3.01 -13.60
CA ALA A 167 2.76 -4.06 -14.62
C ALA A 167 2.25 -3.54 -15.96
N GLN A 168 1.11 -2.83 -15.98
CA GLN A 168 0.55 -2.20 -17.18
C GLN A 168 1.56 -1.26 -17.85
N ASN A 169 2.34 -0.52 -17.05
CA ASN A 169 3.38 0.39 -17.52
C ASN A 169 4.49 -0.27 -18.35
N VAL A 170 4.75 -1.57 -18.16
CA VAL A 170 5.67 -2.35 -19.02
C VAL A 170 5.13 -2.49 -20.45
N PHE A 171 3.82 -2.53 -20.60
CA PHE A 171 3.12 -2.69 -21.89
C PHE A 171 2.76 -1.35 -22.50
N LEU A 172 2.43 -0.36 -21.67
CA LEU A 172 2.16 1.02 -22.07
C LEU A 172 3.43 1.81 -22.39
N ALA A 173 4.60 1.30 -22.00
CA ALA A 173 5.90 1.95 -22.13
C ALA A 173 5.89 3.38 -21.54
N ARG A 174 5.53 3.49 -20.25
CA ARG A 174 5.54 4.74 -19.49
C ARG A 174 5.95 4.53 -18.03
N GLY A 175 6.38 5.58 -17.34
CA GLY A 175 6.58 5.57 -15.89
C GLY A 175 7.46 4.44 -15.33
N GLU A 176 6.99 3.85 -14.22
CA GLU A 176 7.64 2.78 -13.47
C GLU A 176 7.25 1.38 -13.98
N ALA A 177 8.24 0.60 -14.44
CA ALA A 177 8.11 -0.78 -14.89
C ALA A 177 8.34 -1.78 -13.76
N ALA A 178 7.41 -2.73 -13.60
CA ALA A 178 7.51 -3.83 -12.64
C ALA A 178 8.49 -4.93 -13.06
N LEU A 179 9.34 -5.38 -12.12
CA LEU A 179 10.27 -6.50 -12.28
C LEU A 179 10.12 -7.53 -11.12
N PRO A 180 9.10 -8.40 -11.13
CA PRO A 180 8.95 -9.43 -10.09
C PRO A 180 10.06 -10.48 -10.17
N VAL A 181 10.61 -10.95 -9.04
CA VAL A 181 11.79 -11.85 -9.04
C VAL A 181 11.76 -13.03 -8.07
N SER A 182 11.05 -12.95 -6.95
CA SER A 182 11.17 -13.89 -5.84
C SER A 182 9.87 -14.64 -5.51
N PRO A 183 9.80 -15.96 -5.71
CA PRO A 183 8.66 -16.77 -5.28
C PRO A 183 8.64 -17.03 -3.76
N LYS A 184 9.65 -16.59 -3.01
CA LYS A 184 9.80 -16.91 -1.58
C LYS A 184 9.83 -15.62 -0.76
N CYS A 185 9.36 -15.70 0.48
CA CYS A 185 9.43 -14.60 1.44
C CYS A 185 9.92 -15.13 2.79
N ASN A 186 10.67 -14.32 3.52
CA ASN A 186 11.07 -14.60 4.91
C ASN A 186 10.15 -13.88 5.92
N ALA A 187 9.04 -13.31 5.50
CA ALA A 187 8.00 -12.75 6.36
C ALA A 187 6.69 -13.54 6.18
N ARG A 188 5.95 -13.74 7.27
CA ARG A 188 4.61 -14.36 7.24
C ARG A 188 3.54 -13.31 7.55
N CYS A 189 3.51 -12.25 6.75
CA CYS A 189 2.67 -11.09 7.01
C CYS A 189 1.20 -11.51 7.17
N VAL A 190 0.54 -11.08 8.25
CA VAL A 190 -0.86 -11.45 8.53
C VAL A 190 -1.81 -11.06 7.39
N GLY A 191 -1.52 -9.96 6.70
CA GLY A 191 -2.25 -9.50 5.52
C GLY A 191 -1.40 -9.58 4.24
N CYS A 192 -0.61 -10.63 4.04
CA CYS A 192 0.17 -10.79 2.81
C CYS A 192 -0.75 -10.87 1.58
N ILE A 193 -0.48 -10.03 0.58
CA ILE A 193 -1.35 -9.89 -0.59
C ILE A 193 -1.11 -10.92 -1.70
N SER A 194 0.01 -11.65 -1.65
CA SER A 194 0.39 -12.66 -2.64
C SER A 194 0.24 -14.10 -2.15
N GLU A 195 0.27 -14.31 -0.83
CA GLU A 195 0.26 -15.65 -0.23
C GLU A 195 -0.37 -15.62 1.17
N GLN A 196 -1.47 -16.33 1.35
CA GLN A 196 -2.16 -16.51 2.63
C GLN A 196 -1.99 -17.96 3.07
N GLU A 197 -1.86 -18.19 4.38
CA GLU A 197 -1.88 -19.55 4.93
C GLU A 197 -3.23 -20.23 4.61
N PRO A 198 -3.27 -21.56 4.41
CA PRO A 198 -4.50 -22.27 4.06
C PRO A 198 -5.67 -22.04 5.04
N ASP A 199 -5.37 -21.77 6.31
CA ASP A 199 -6.32 -21.53 7.39
C ASP A 199 -6.58 -20.04 7.68
N ALA A 200 -6.04 -19.12 6.88
CA ALA A 200 -6.14 -17.68 7.12
C ALA A 200 -7.57 -17.10 7.02
N GLY A 201 -8.51 -17.89 6.49
CA GLY A 201 -9.93 -17.56 6.38
C GLY A 201 -10.27 -16.58 5.25
N LEU A 202 -9.30 -16.23 4.39
CA LEU A 202 -9.48 -15.33 3.25
C LEU A 202 -8.43 -15.60 2.15
N PRO A 203 -8.77 -15.41 0.87
CA PRO A 203 -7.82 -15.59 -0.23
C PRO A 203 -6.85 -14.41 -0.34
N SER A 204 -5.68 -14.67 -0.94
CA SER A 204 -4.79 -13.59 -1.38
C SER A 204 -5.41 -12.82 -2.56
N PRO A 205 -5.38 -11.48 -2.57
CA PRO A 205 -5.84 -10.68 -3.71
C PRO A 205 -5.05 -10.93 -5.00
N GLN A 206 -3.78 -11.32 -4.89
CA GLN A 206 -2.90 -11.64 -6.01
C GLN A 206 -2.30 -13.03 -5.79
N ARG A 207 -1.90 -13.69 -6.88
CA ARG A 207 -1.16 -14.96 -6.79
C ARG A 207 0.33 -14.70 -6.71
N ARG A 208 1.00 -15.35 -5.75
CA ARG A 208 2.46 -15.38 -5.70
C ARG A 208 3.04 -16.07 -6.93
N ILE A 209 4.06 -15.44 -7.54
CA ILE A 209 4.84 -16.09 -8.59
C ILE A 209 5.43 -17.40 -8.06
N ASP A 210 5.44 -18.43 -8.88
CA ASP A 210 5.94 -19.76 -8.53
C ASP A 210 7.32 -20.06 -9.13
N VAL A 211 7.83 -19.16 -9.98
CA VAL A 211 9.11 -19.29 -10.66
C VAL A 211 10.14 -18.27 -10.21
N GLU A 212 11.38 -18.73 -10.17
CA GLU A 212 12.55 -17.88 -9.97
C GLU A 212 12.97 -17.22 -11.29
N MET A 213 12.71 -15.92 -11.43
CA MET A 213 13.11 -15.14 -12.61
C MET A 213 14.64 -15.09 -12.75
N GLN A 214 15.13 -15.18 -13.99
CA GLN A 214 16.56 -15.17 -14.30
C GLN A 214 17.04 -13.77 -14.69
N ALA A 215 18.31 -13.47 -14.42
CA ALA A 215 18.92 -12.18 -14.69
C ALA A 215 18.73 -11.71 -16.15
N ASP A 216 18.82 -12.62 -17.11
CA ASP A 216 18.61 -12.30 -18.53
C ASP A 216 17.17 -11.94 -18.87
N GLU A 217 16.19 -12.65 -18.30
CA GLU A 217 14.77 -12.35 -18.51
C GLU A 217 14.43 -10.96 -17.95
N ILE A 218 14.92 -10.66 -16.74
CA ILE A 218 14.76 -9.36 -16.08
C ILE A 218 15.42 -8.26 -16.92
N ALA A 219 16.69 -8.44 -17.30
CA ALA A 219 17.46 -7.41 -17.98
C ALA A 219 16.86 -7.04 -19.34
N ARG A 220 16.33 -8.01 -20.11
CA ARG A 220 15.68 -7.71 -21.40
C ARG A 220 14.45 -6.82 -21.24
N VAL A 221 13.60 -7.09 -20.24
CA VAL A 221 12.43 -6.25 -19.95
C VAL A 221 12.86 -4.83 -19.57
N ALA A 222 13.82 -4.71 -18.66
CA ALA A 222 14.32 -3.42 -18.19
C ALA A 222 15.02 -2.59 -19.29
N ILE A 223 15.88 -3.21 -20.10
CA ILE A 223 16.61 -2.55 -21.19
C ILE A 223 15.65 -2.01 -22.24
N GLU A 224 14.61 -2.77 -22.57
CA GLU A 224 13.60 -2.37 -23.54
C GLU A 224 12.74 -1.22 -23.01
N HIS A 225 12.29 -1.30 -21.76
CA HIS A 225 11.54 -0.21 -21.13
C HIS A 225 12.35 1.10 -21.11
N LEU A 226 13.60 1.05 -20.64
CA LEU A 226 14.48 2.22 -20.58
C LEU A 226 14.93 2.73 -21.95
N ALA A 227 14.75 1.96 -23.03
CA ALA A 227 14.98 2.46 -24.38
C ALA A 227 13.87 3.41 -24.84
N VAL A 228 12.63 3.18 -24.38
CA VAL A 228 11.44 3.93 -24.78
C VAL A 228 11.08 5.00 -23.77
N VAL A 229 11.42 4.78 -22.49
CA VAL A 229 11.18 5.70 -21.38
C VAL A 229 12.52 6.13 -20.77
N PRO A 230 13.21 7.14 -21.34
CA PRO A 230 14.58 7.46 -20.94
C PRO A 230 14.75 7.81 -19.46
N GLU A 231 13.79 8.55 -18.90
CA GLU A 231 13.73 8.92 -17.47
C GLU A 231 12.93 7.91 -16.62
N GLY A 232 12.61 6.75 -17.20
CA GLY A 232 11.78 5.73 -16.56
C GLY A 232 12.43 5.09 -15.35
N ILE A 233 11.60 4.41 -14.58
CA ILE A 233 12.02 3.62 -13.41
C ILE A 233 11.80 2.15 -13.74
N VAL A 234 12.76 1.30 -13.40
CA VAL A 234 12.58 -0.15 -13.38
C VAL A 234 12.70 -0.64 -11.95
N SER A 235 11.66 -1.33 -11.46
CA SER A 235 11.49 -1.62 -10.04
C SER A 235 11.39 -3.11 -9.75
N PHE A 236 12.36 -3.62 -9.03
CA PHE A 236 12.26 -4.92 -8.37
C PHE A 236 11.28 -4.86 -7.20
N GLY A 237 10.66 -5.98 -6.82
CA GLY A 237 9.75 -6.03 -5.66
C GLY A 237 8.33 -5.59 -6.02
N GLN A 238 7.44 -6.55 -6.25
CA GLN A 238 6.07 -6.32 -6.71
C GLN A 238 5.02 -7.02 -5.84
N GLY A 239 3.76 -6.61 -5.99
CA GLY A 239 2.66 -7.17 -5.18
C GLY A 239 2.41 -8.68 -5.38
N CYS A 240 2.84 -9.23 -6.51
CA CYS A 240 2.69 -10.64 -6.86
C CYS A 240 3.86 -11.53 -6.41
N GLU A 241 4.85 -11.03 -5.68
CA GLU A 241 6.02 -11.82 -5.28
C GLU A 241 6.18 -11.89 -3.75
N GLY A 242 7.26 -12.52 -3.29
CA GLY A 242 7.69 -12.56 -1.90
C GLY A 242 8.73 -11.48 -1.57
N GLU A 243 9.86 -11.87 -0.97
CA GLU A 243 10.95 -10.95 -0.63
C GLU A 243 12.05 -10.99 -1.70
N PRO A 244 12.26 -9.91 -2.48
CA PRO A 244 13.25 -9.87 -3.56
C PRO A 244 14.70 -9.97 -3.10
N LEU A 245 15.07 -9.55 -1.88
CA LEU A 245 16.44 -9.71 -1.37
C LEU A 245 16.88 -11.17 -1.23
N LEU A 246 15.95 -12.14 -1.24
CA LEU A 246 16.27 -13.56 -1.35
C LEU A 246 16.83 -13.96 -2.73
N ARG A 247 16.69 -13.09 -3.73
CA ARG A 247 17.20 -13.25 -5.10
C ARG A 247 18.26 -12.19 -5.46
N SER A 248 18.93 -11.61 -4.46
CA SER A 248 19.91 -10.52 -4.64
C SER A 248 21.01 -10.81 -5.66
N HIS A 249 21.47 -12.06 -5.81
CA HIS A 249 22.42 -12.45 -6.86
C HIS A 249 21.85 -12.28 -8.28
N ALA A 250 20.61 -12.70 -8.50
CA ALA A 250 19.95 -12.55 -9.79
C ALA A 250 19.63 -11.07 -10.08
N ILE A 251 19.23 -10.31 -9.04
CA ILE A 251 19.03 -8.87 -9.12
C ILE A 251 20.34 -8.18 -9.51
N ALA A 252 21.44 -8.41 -8.78
CA ALA A 252 22.74 -7.81 -9.05
C ALA A 252 23.21 -8.06 -10.49
N ALA A 253 23.15 -9.33 -10.95
CA ALA A 253 23.50 -9.69 -12.31
C ALA A 253 22.58 -9.02 -13.36
N ALA A 254 21.29 -8.83 -13.06
CA ALA A 254 20.39 -8.10 -13.94
C ALA A 254 20.74 -6.60 -14.00
N ILE A 255 21.06 -5.98 -12.87
CA ILE A 255 21.45 -4.57 -12.80
C ILE A 255 22.73 -4.34 -13.62
N GLU A 256 23.74 -5.19 -13.46
CA GLU A 256 24.99 -5.11 -14.24
C GLU A 256 24.73 -5.22 -15.75
N LYS A 257 23.87 -6.16 -16.17
CA LYS A 257 23.46 -6.31 -17.58
C LYS A 257 22.70 -5.10 -18.10
N VAL A 258 21.77 -4.56 -17.32
CA VAL A 258 21.06 -3.33 -17.67
C VAL A 258 22.07 -2.19 -17.82
N ARG A 259 22.99 -2.04 -16.88
CA ARG A 259 23.95 -0.92 -16.83
C ARG A 259 25.08 -1.04 -17.84
N SER A 260 25.35 -2.23 -18.39
CA SER A 260 26.26 -2.38 -19.54
C SER A 260 25.66 -1.87 -20.85
N VAL A 261 24.32 -1.82 -20.96
CA VAL A 261 23.59 -1.41 -22.18
C VAL A 261 22.91 -0.05 -22.06
N ARG A 262 22.48 0.34 -20.85
CA ARG A 262 21.69 1.55 -20.55
C ARG A 262 22.30 2.33 -19.39
N LYS A 263 22.55 3.62 -19.61
CA LYS A 263 23.06 4.55 -18.58
C LYS A 263 21.97 5.46 -18.00
N ASN A 264 20.82 5.50 -18.66
CA ASN A 264 19.66 6.31 -18.29
C ASN A 264 18.72 5.58 -17.31
N GLY A 265 17.72 6.30 -16.83
CA GLY A 265 16.67 5.80 -15.94
C GLY A 265 17.15 5.38 -14.55
N THR A 266 16.20 5.03 -13.70
CA THR A 266 16.45 4.62 -12.31
C THR A 266 16.21 3.13 -12.13
N VAL A 267 17.14 2.45 -11.46
CA VAL A 267 16.91 1.12 -10.91
C VAL A 267 16.50 1.22 -9.44
N ASN A 268 15.29 0.78 -9.14
CA ASN A 268 14.69 0.78 -7.81
C ASN A 268 14.45 -0.65 -7.28
N LEU A 269 14.49 -0.84 -5.97
CA LEU A 269 14.15 -2.08 -5.28
C LEU A 269 13.11 -1.83 -4.19
N ASN A 270 11.94 -2.43 -4.30
CA ASN A 270 10.98 -2.50 -3.20
C ASN A 270 11.27 -3.77 -2.37
N THR A 271 11.36 -3.66 -1.05
CA THR A 271 11.74 -4.79 -0.18
C THR A 271 11.15 -4.63 1.23
N ASN A 272 11.08 -5.71 2.01
CA ASN A 272 10.85 -5.63 3.45
C ASN A 272 12.12 -5.21 4.24
N GLY A 273 13.28 -5.09 3.59
CA GLY A 273 14.54 -4.65 4.21
C GLY A 273 15.19 -5.67 5.14
N SER A 274 14.72 -6.91 5.16
CA SER A 274 15.14 -7.94 6.13
C SER A 274 16.59 -8.43 6.00
N ARG A 275 17.33 -8.03 4.95
CA ARG A 275 18.66 -8.59 4.67
C ARG A 275 19.69 -7.52 4.26
N PRO A 276 20.30 -6.80 5.21
CA PRO A 276 21.25 -5.73 4.96
C PRO A 276 22.42 -6.13 4.04
N ARG A 277 22.99 -7.33 4.23
CA ARG A 277 24.09 -7.84 3.40
C ARG A 277 23.69 -8.09 1.95
N GLU A 278 22.45 -8.53 1.73
CA GLU A 278 21.95 -8.78 0.37
C GLU A 278 21.63 -7.45 -0.33
N LEU A 279 21.13 -6.46 0.41
CA LEU A 279 20.92 -5.12 -0.11
C LEU A 279 22.25 -4.46 -0.52
N ALA A 280 23.30 -4.59 0.31
CA ALA A 280 24.64 -4.10 -0.02
C ALA A 280 25.14 -4.67 -1.35
N ARG A 281 24.90 -5.96 -1.63
CA ARG A 281 25.25 -6.56 -2.93
C ARG A 281 24.52 -5.88 -4.10
N CYS A 282 23.23 -5.58 -3.95
CA CYS A 282 22.48 -4.89 -4.99
C CYS A 282 22.97 -3.45 -5.19
N ILE A 283 23.37 -2.77 -4.10
CA ILE A 283 23.99 -1.45 -4.12
C ILE A 283 25.31 -1.49 -4.92
N ASP A 284 26.20 -2.44 -4.62
CA ASP A 284 27.48 -2.61 -5.32
C ASP A 284 27.30 -2.85 -6.83
N ALA A 285 26.20 -3.51 -7.22
CA ALA A 285 25.84 -3.77 -8.62
C ALA A 285 25.30 -2.52 -9.35
N GLY A 286 24.97 -1.43 -8.63
CA GLY A 286 24.48 -0.18 -9.19
C GLY A 286 22.99 0.11 -8.93
N LEU A 287 22.40 -0.43 -7.86
CA LEU A 287 21.08 -0.02 -7.38
C LEU A 287 21.11 1.48 -7.00
N GLN A 288 20.08 2.25 -7.38
CA GLN A 288 20.05 3.70 -7.19
C GLN A 288 18.97 4.19 -6.23
N ALA A 289 17.91 3.39 -6.06
CA ALA A 289 16.82 3.70 -5.15
C ALA A 289 16.34 2.43 -4.45
N VAL A 290 15.87 2.59 -3.20
CA VAL A 290 15.26 1.51 -2.44
C VAL A 290 14.03 2.01 -1.71
N ARG A 291 13.00 1.17 -1.68
CA ARG A 291 11.76 1.40 -0.97
C ARG A 291 11.54 0.29 0.04
N ILE A 292 11.65 0.63 1.32
CA ILE A 292 11.65 -0.34 2.41
C ILE A 292 10.29 -0.30 3.13
N SER A 293 9.61 -1.44 3.18
CA SER A 293 8.25 -1.54 3.70
C SER A 293 8.22 -1.92 5.18
N LEU A 294 7.40 -1.22 5.97
CA LEU A 294 7.18 -1.48 7.38
C LEU A 294 5.78 -1.02 7.79
N ASN A 295 5.20 -1.65 8.82
CA ASN A 295 3.92 -1.23 9.42
C ASN A 295 4.10 -0.44 10.71
N SER A 296 5.29 -0.47 11.31
CA SER A 296 5.58 0.17 12.58
C SER A 296 7.08 0.32 12.82
N PHE A 297 7.43 1.34 13.62
CA PHE A 297 8.75 1.63 14.16
C PHE A 297 8.98 1.00 15.54
N ARG A 298 8.03 0.22 16.05
CA ARG A 298 8.08 -0.49 17.33
C ARG A 298 8.16 -1.99 17.12
N ASP A 299 9.14 -2.64 17.74
CA ASP A 299 9.43 -4.07 17.55
C ASP A 299 8.20 -4.99 17.72
N SER A 300 7.41 -4.79 18.78
CA SER A 300 6.25 -5.63 19.07
C SER A 300 5.15 -5.50 18.00
N THR A 301 4.84 -4.28 17.60
CA THR A 301 3.81 -3.98 16.59
C THR A 301 4.27 -4.42 15.20
N TYR A 302 5.56 -4.23 14.89
CA TYR A 302 6.18 -4.72 13.66
C TYR A 302 6.10 -6.25 13.57
N ALA A 303 6.61 -6.94 14.59
CA ALA A 303 6.69 -8.40 14.62
C ALA A 303 5.30 -9.06 14.61
N ALA A 304 4.31 -8.45 15.26
CA ALA A 304 2.94 -8.96 15.26
C ALA A 304 2.36 -9.06 13.84
N TYR A 305 2.60 -8.06 12.98
CA TYR A 305 2.14 -8.06 11.60
C TYR A 305 3.05 -8.83 10.65
N TYR A 306 4.34 -8.49 10.56
CA TYR A 306 5.27 -9.07 9.58
C TYR A 306 5.65 -10.53 9.90
N ARG A 307 5.60 -10.93 11.18
CA ARG A 307 5.99 -12.26 11.67
C ARG A 307 7.32 -12.72 11.06
N PRO A 308 8.41 -11.96 11.32
CA PRO A 308 9.68 -12.13 10.62
C PRO A 308 10.27 -13.52 10.89
N GLN A 309 10.89 -14.12 9.87
CA GLN A 309 11.58 -15.41 9.96
C GLN A 309 13.08 -15.19 9.74
N GLY A 310 13.85 -15.25 10.83
CA GLY A 310 15.31 -15.09 10.79
C GLY A 310 15.80 -13.65 10.57
N TYR A 311 14.99 -12.65 10.94
CA TYR A 311 15.38 -11.24 11.00
C TYR A 311 14.52 -10.48 12.03
N ALA A 312 14.88 -9.23 12.35
CA ALA A 312 14.15 -8.33 13.23
C ALA A 312 14.01 -6.92 12.62
N LEU A 313 13.24 -6.04 13.26
CA LEU A 313 13.09 -4.65 12.82
C LEU A 313 14.44 -3.91 12.78
N GLY A 314 15.37 -4.24 13.69
CA GLY A 314 16.74 -3.75 13.66
C GLY A 314 17.47 -3.98 12.33
N ASP A 315 17.28 -5.16 11.71
CA ASP A 315 17.85 -5.47 10.39
C ASP A 315 17.24 -4.59 9.29
N VAL A 316 15.95 -4.26 9.40
CA VAL A 316 15.28 -3.34 8.47
C VAL A 316 15.88 -1.93 8.58
N PHE A 317 16.13 -1.47 9.80
CA PHE A 317 16.80 -0.20 10.05
C PHE A 317 18.25 -0.21 9.57
N ASP A 318 18.99 -1.31 9.72
CA ASP A 318 20.33 -1.46 9.15
C ASP A 318 20.33 -1.37 7.62
N SER A 319 19.36 -1.98 6.95
CA SER A 319 19.19 -1.85 5.50
C SER A 319 18.97 -0.39 5.08
N ILE A 320 18.19 0.37 5.84
CA ILE A 320 17.98 1.81 5.60
C ILE A 320 19.30 2.57 5.75
N ARG A 321 20.05 2.32 6.84
CA ARG A 321 21.36 2.96 7.11
C ARG A 321 22.36 2.69 5.99
N ILE A 322 22.49 1.45 5.55
CA ILE A 322 23.43 1.07 4.48
C ILE A 322 23.06 1.76 3.16
N ALA A 323 21.77 1.78 2.79
CA ALA A 323 21.33 2.45 1.58
C ALA A 323 21.61 3.95 1.62
N ARG A 324 21.36 4.62 2.75
CA ARG A 324 21.68 6.03 2.95
C ARG A 324 23.18 6.30 2.89
N ALA A 325 23.99 5.48 3.57
CA ALA A 325 25.45 5.61 3.57
C ALA A 325 26.05 5.46 2.16
N ALA A 326 25.42 4.64 1.31
CA ALA A 326 25.78 4.47 -0.09
C ALA A 326 25.21 5.56 -1.03
N GLY A 327 24.48 6.54 -0.51
CA GLY A 327 23.92 7.65 -1.29
C GLY A 327 22.72 7.28 -2.17
N LEU A 328 22.04 6.17 -1.88
CA LEU A 328 20.79 5.83 -2.58
C LEU A 328 19.66 6.79 -2.19
N ARG A 329 18.68 6.91 -3.08
CA ARG A 329 17.36 7.42 -2.71
C ARG A 329 16.64 6.37 -1.88
N VAL A 330 16.25 6.73 -0.67
CA VAL A 330 15.58 5.85 0.28
C VAL A 330 14.18 6.36 0.55
N SER A 331 13.20 5.50 0.29
CA SER A 331 11.81 5.75 0.64
C SER A 331 11.30 4.70 1.63
N LEU A 332 10.49 5.11 2.60
CA LEU A 332 9.74 4.19 3.44
C LEU A 332 8.37 3.93 2.82
N HIS A 333 8.01 2.67 2.65
CA HIS A 333 6.66 2.25 2.31
C HIS A 333 5.94 1.93 3.62
N LEU A 334 5.38 2.97 4.25
CA LEU A 334 4.73 2.87 5.56
C LEU A 334 3.29 2.38 5.40
N LEU A 335 3.01 1.17 5.90
CA LEU A 335 1.66 0.59 5.91
C LEU A 335 0.83 1.24 7.02
N THR A 336 0.06 2.24 6.66
CA THR A 336 -0.71 3.11 7.55
C THR A 336 -2.06 2.51 7.98
N HIS A 337 -2.36 2.62 9.26
CA HIS A 337 -3.65 2.25 9.85
C HIS A 337 -4.07 3.27 10.92
N PRO A 338 -5.25 3.93 10.78
CA PRO A 338 -5.79 4.80 11.82
C PRO A 338 -5.94 4.09 13.16
N GLY A 339 -5.53 4.72 14.23
CA GLY A 339 -5.43 4.15 15.57
C GLY A 339 -4.14 3.37 15.86
N VAL A 340 -3.26 3.14 14.89
CA VAL A 340 -1.98 2.44 15.14
C VAL A 340 -0.84 3.32 14.69
N THR A 341 -0.86 3.82 13.46
CA THR A 341 0.19 4.70 12.93
C THR A 341 0.20 6.07 13.59
N ASP A 342 -0.93 6.52 14.12
CA ASP A 342 -1.12 7.78 14.84
C ASP A 342 -1.27 7.60 16.36
N ASP A 343 -0.92 6.42 16.88
CA ASP A 343 -0.66 6.20 18.30
C ASP A 343 0.50 7.09 18.77
N VAL A 344 0.41 7.63 19.98
CA VAL A 344 1.39 8.60 20.50
C VAL A 344 2.80 8.00 20.56
N ASP A 345 2.93 6.75 21.02
CA ASP A 345 4.23 6.09 21.14
C ASP A 345 4.78 5.69 19.77
N GLU A 346 3.92 5.28 18.83
CA GLU A 346 4.30 4.98 17.45
C GLU A 346 4.85 6.23 16.75
N VAL A 347 4.17 7.38 16.89
CA VAL A 347 4.62 8.64 16.31
C VAL A 347 5.93 9.10 16.93
N ALA A 348 6.10 8.96 18.24
CA ALA A 348 7.36 9.31 18.91
C ALA A 348 8.53 8.46 18.39
N ALA A 349 8.36 7.13 18.28
CA ALA A 349 9.38 6.23 17.74
C ALA A 349 9.73 6.55 16.28
N MET A 350 8.74 6.89 15.47
CA MET A 350 8.95 7.34 14.10
C MET A 350 9.71 8.68 14.03
N GLU A 351 9.35 9.66 14.87
CA GLU A 351 10.03 10.97 14.92
C GLU A 351 11.49 10.82 15.34
N GLU A 352 11.78 9.95 16.31
CA GLU A 352 13.13 9.59 16.74
C GLU A 352 13.92 8.97 15.58
N PHE A 353 13.37 7.92 14.96
CA PHE A 353 14.01 7.24 13.83
C PHE A 353 14.33 8.20 12.68
N LEU A 354 13.37 9.03 12.26
CA LEU A 354 13.56 9.95 11.14
C LEU A 354 14.53 11.09 11.46
N SER A 355 14.66 11.47 12.73
CA SER A 355 15.64 12.46 13.17
C SER A 355 17.07 11.91 13.11
N GLU A 356 17.24 10.62 13.40
CA GLU A 356 18.54 9.93 13.31
C GLU A 356 18.88 9.50 11.88
N GLN A 357 17.88 9.08 11.12
CA GLN A 357 18.00 8.46 9.80
C GLN A 357 17.08 9.15 8.81
N PRO A 358 17.43 10.36 8.33
CA PRO A 358 16.60 11.08 7.38
C PRO A 358 16.53 10.31 6.06
N VAL A 359 15.32 9.90 5.70
CA VAL A 359 14.97 9.30 4.40
C VAL A 359 14.46 10.37 3.45
N ASP A 360 14.44 10.09 2.16
CA ASP A 360 14.01 11.08 1.16
C ASP A 360 12.48 11.19 1.11
N MET A 361 11.76 10.09 1.38
CA MET A 361 10.31 10.07 1.37
C MET A 361 9.70 9.04 2.33
N VAL A 362 8.59 9.40 2.98
CA VAL A 362 7.64 8.44 3.55
C VAL A 362 6.44 8.33 2.63
N GLN A 363 6.35 7.18 1.95
CA GLN A 363 5.22 6.80 1.14
C GLN A 363 4.16 6.14 2.02
N THR A 364 3.09 6.87 2.33
CA THR A 364 1.95 6.34 3.09
C THR A 364 1.15 5.40 2.21
N ARG A 365 0.93 4.17 2.67
CA ARG A 365 0.16 3.15 1.97
C ARG A 365 -0.88 2.57 2.88
N THR A 366 -2.07 2.35 2.37
CA THR A 366 -3.14 1.83 3.21
C THR A 366 -2.82 0.39 3.60
N LEU A 367 -2.76 0.12 4.91
CA LEU A 367 -2.76 -1.26 5.38
C LEU A 367 -4.13 -1.87 5.10
N ASN A 368 -4.17 -2.78 4.13
CA ASN A 368 -5.36 -3.49 3.69
C ASN A 368 -5.61 -4.70 4.57
N ILE A 369 -6.46 -4.55 5.57
CA ILE A 369 -6.78 -5.58 6.56
C ILE A 369 -8.11 -5.26 7.25
N ASP A 370 -8.78 -6.29 7.77
CA ASP A 370 -9.90 -6.11 8.70
C ASP A 370 -9.45 -5.30 9.94
N PRO A 371 -10.06 -4.14 10.23
CA PRO A 371 -9.65 -3.30 11.36
C PRO A 371 -9.74 -4.01 12.72
N HIS A 372 -10.77 -4.83 12.94
CA HIS A 372 -10.90 -5.58 14.20
C HIS A 372 -9.79 -6.61 14.34
N ARG A 373 -9.44 -7.31 13.24
CA ARG A 373 -8.34 -8.28 13.23
C ARG A 373 -7.00 -7.61 13.50
N TYR A 374 -6.76 -6.42 12.93
CA TYR A 374 -5.51 -5.71 13.16
C TYR A 374 -5.39 -5.19 14.59
N PHE A 375 -6.44 -4.56 15.13
CA PHE A 375 -6.45 -4.15 16.54
C PHE A 375 -6.32 -5.33 17.52
N ALA A 376 -6.92 -6.48 17.23
CA ALA A 376 -6.75 -7.68 18.03
C ALA A 376 -5.29 -8.20 18.02
N LEU A 377 -4.57 -7.96 16.92
CA LEU A 377 -3.19 -8.40 16.73
C LEU A 377 -2.18 -7.48 17.42
N VAL A 378 -2.33 -6.17 17.27
CA VAL A 378 -1.33 -5.17 17.72
C VAL A 378 -1.74 -4.44 19.00
N GLY A 379 -2.97 -4.65 19.47
CA GLY A 379 -3.56 -3.90 20.57
C GLY A 379 -4.21 -2.59 20.09
N ARG A 380 -5.05 -2.03 20.96
CA ARG A 380 -5.63 -0.69 20.75
C ARG A 380 -4.76 0.36 21.45
N PRO A 381 -4.62 1.55 20.87
CA PRO A 381 -3.85 2.63 21.47
C PRO A 381 -4.54 3.15 22.74
N GLN A 382 -3.77 3.71 23.66
CA GLN A 382 -4.33 4.43 24.81
C GLN A 382 -4.70 5.88 24.44
N ALA A 383 -3.95 6.48 23.51
CA ALA A 383 -4.18 7.82 23.01
C ALA A 383 -3.69 7.92 21.56
N THR A 384 -4.39 8.73 20.75
CA THR A 384 -4.01 8.96 19.35
C THR A 384 -3.92 10.45 19.05
N LEU A 385 -2.97 10.82 18.19
CA LEU A 385 -2.80 12.18 17.71
C LEU A 385 -3.74 12.49 16.54
N GLY A 386 -4.20 11.45 15.84
CA GLY A 386 -4.89 11.56 14.56
C GLY A 386 -3.93 11.49 13.39
N MET A 387 -4.28 10.69 12.38
CA MET A 387 -3.47 10.47 11.17
C MET A 387 -2.98 11.73 10.48
N ARG A 388 -3.81 12.79 10.42
CA ARG A 388 -3.40 14.08 9.83
C ARG A 388 -2.21 14.68 10.59
N VAL A 389 -2.30 14.73 11.92
CA VAL A 389 -1.23 15.25 12.79
C VAL A 389 0.02 14.37 12.69
N ALA A 390 -0.14 13.04 12.65
CA ALA A 390 0.97 12.12 12.48
C ALA A 390 1.71 12.37 11.15
N ILE A 391 0.98 12.54 10.05
CA ILE A 391 1.54 12.87 8.72
C ILE A 391 2.25 14.23 8.74
N ASP A 392 1.64 15.25 9.35
CA ASP A 392 2.25 16.58 9.45
C ASP A 392 3.56 16.55 10.27
N ARG A 393 3.62 15.72 11.32
CA ARG A 393 4.84 15.50 12.12
C ARG A 393 5.96 14.83 11.34
N ILE A 394 5.63 13.85 10.48
CA ILE A 394 6.61 13.26 9.54
C ILE A 394 7.18 14.35 8.63
N ALA A 395 6.31 15.14 8.01
CA ALA A 395 6.74 16.21 7.11
C ALA A 395 7.61 17.25 7.84
N ALA A 396 7.30 17.55 9.11
CA ALA A 396 8.08 18.44 9.95
C ALA A 396 9.50 17.91 10.29
N ARG A 397 9.83 16.65 9.99
CA ARG A 397 11.21 16.11 10.03
C ARG A 397 12.02 16.42 8.77
N GLY A 398 11.48 17.21 7.84
CA GLY A 398 12.14 17.52 6.56
C GLY A 398 12.05 16.39 5.54
N VAL A 399 11.15 15.43 5.74
CA VAL A 399 10.93 14.27 4.87
C VAL A 399 9.73 14.52 3.97
N ARG A 400 9.83 14.20 2.67
CA ARG A 400 8.67 14.27 1.77
C ARG A 400 7.65 13.22 2.17
N VAL A 401 6.38 13.59 2.31
CA VAL A 401 5.29 12.62 2.47
C VAL A 401 4.51 12.52 1.16
N GLY A 402 4.15 11.31 0.76
CA GLY A 402 3.28 11.11 -0.41
C GLY A 402 2.88 9.66 -0.64
N ASN A 403 2.58 9.33 -1.89
CA ASN A 403 2.06 8.03 -2.32
C ASN A 403 2.78 7.51 -3.56
N PHE A 404 3.43 8.31 -4.38
CA PHE A 404 4.02 7.85 -5.63
C PHE A 404 5.52 8.01 -5.64
N THR A 405 6.19 7.20 -6.46
CA THR A 405 7.59 7.41 -6.76
C THR A 405 7.65 8.38 -7.93
N HIS A 406 8.17 9.57 -7.69
CA HIS A 406 8.31 10.59 -8.71
C HIS A 406 9.67 10.44 -9.39
N VAL A 407 9.70 10.58 -10.72
CA VAL A 407 10.96 10.79 -11.46
C VAL A 407 11.59 12.11 -10.98
N HIS A 408 12.92 12.19 -10.96
CA HIS A 408 13.67 13.35 -10.46
C HIS A 408 14.65 13.84 -11.51
#